data_AF-A0A930TIP2-F1
#
_entry.id   AF-A0A930TIP2-F1
#
_cell.length_a   1.000
_cell.length_b   1.000
_cell.length_c   1.000
_cell.angle_alpha   90.00
_cell.angle_beta   90.00
_cell.angle_gamma   90.00
#
_symmetry.space_group_name_H-M   'P 1'
#
loop_
_entity.id
_entity.type
_entity.pdbx_description
1 polymer ?
#
loop_
_entity_poly.entity_id
_entity_poly.type
_entity_poly.pdbx_seq_one_letter_code
_entity_poly.pdbx_strand_id
1 'polypeptide(L)'
;MRLVWVPILTLTVGWANPWSITRGIEEPAQMVEVVLSQTPVGTPVDDAQQFMEREGFSCSRSTNQPFGDRENPNYIYCDRSEGFLVLRRWQVAIVHQDGRVVEVLASTGLVGL
;
A
#
# COMPACT_ATOMS: atom_id res chain seq x y z
N MET A 1 13.88 -56.56 -1.81
CA MET A 1 12.84 -55.57 -1.48
C MET A 1 13.30 -54.21 -2.01
N ARG A 2 12.62 -53.64 -3.01
CA ARG A 2 12.97 -52.33 -3.58
C ARG A 2 12.13 -51.26 -2.88
N LEU A 3 12.78 -50.39 -2.09
CA LEU A 3 12.15 -49.21 -1.51
C LEU A 3 11.90 -48.20 -2.62
N VAL A 4 10.63 -47.91 -2.90
CA VAL A 4 10.21 -46.84 -3.81
C VAL A 4 10.10 -45.56 -2.99
N TRP A 5 10.86 -44.54 -3.38
CA TRP A 5 10.86 -43.21 -2.76
C TRP A 5 9.69 -42.40 -3.35
N VAL A 6 8.73 -42.02 -2.52
CA VAL A 6 7.62 -41.11 -2.92
C VAL A 6 7.99 -39.70 -2.48
N PRO A 7 8.20 -38.74 -3.39
CA PRO A 7 8.46 -37.36 -3.01
C PRO A 7 7.18 -36.74 -2.47
N ILE A 8 7.19 -36.39 -1.19
CA ILE A 8 6.10 -35.66 -0.52
C ILE A 8 6.16 -34.21 -0.99
N LEU A 9 5.22 -33.82 -1.84
CA LEU A 9 5.05 -32.44 -2.29
C LEU A 9 4.36 -31.65 -1.18
N THR A 10 5.11 -30.89 -0.38
CA THR A 10 4.57 -30.04 0.68
C THR A 10 4.02 -28.74 0.07
N LEU A 11 2.70 -28.67 -0.11
CA LEU A 11 1.99 -27.43 -0.42
C LEU A 11 2.08 -26.48 0.78
N THR A 12 2.95 -25.49 0.73
CA THR A 12 2.94 -24.39 1.70
C THR A 12 1.74 -23.50 1.41
N VAL A 13 0.65 -23.71 2.15
CA VAL A 13 -0.47 -22.77 2.18
C VAL A 13 0.05 -21.49 2.81
N GLY A 14 0.36 -20.50 1.98
CA GLY A 14 0.73 -19.16 2.44
C GLY A 14 -0.43 -18.58 3.26
N TRP A 15 -0.27 -18.53 4.58
CA TRP A 15 -1.18 -17.78 5.43
C TRP A 15 -1.02 -16.29 5.13
N ALA A 16 -1.97 -15.74 4.36
CA ALA A 16 -2.14 -14.30 4.27
C ALA A 16 -2.61 -13.82 5.64
N ASN A 17 -1.77 -13.07 6.36
CA ASN A 17 -2.16 -12.44 7.62
C ASN A 17 -3.35 -11.49 7.34
N PRO A 18 -4.54 -11.72 7.92
CA PRO A 18 -5.74 -10.97 7.57
C PRO A 18 -5.81 -9.58 8.23
N TRP A 19 -4.80 -9.20 9.03
CA TRP A 19 -4.77 -7.90 9.71
C TRP A 19 -3.95 -6.89 8.93
N SER A 20 -4.67 -5.99 8.27
CA SER A 20 -4.13 -4.73 7.74
C SER A 20 -3.96 -3.74 8.88
N ILE A 21 -2.74 -3.24 9.04
CA ILE A 21 -2.34 -2.28 10.09
C ILE A 21 -2.94 -0.89 9.81
N THR A 22 -3.18 -0.57 8.54
CA THR A 22 -3.76 0.70 8.10
C THR A 22 -5.29 0.76 8.27
N ARG A 23 -5.96 -0.32 8.66
CA ARG A 23 -7.41 -0.31 8.91
C ARG A 23 -7.76 0.31 10.26
N GLY A 24 -8.87 1.04 10.28
CA GLY A 24 -9.35 1.73 11.48
C GLY A 24 -8.65 3.06 11.77
N ILE A 25 -7.66 3.45 10.96
CA ILE A 25 -7.10 4.80 10.99
C ILE A 25 -8.18 5.79 10.54
N GLU A 26 -8.30 6.92 11.25
CA GLU A 26 -9.28 7.96 10.95
C GLU A 26 -8.66 9.26 10.45
N GLU A 27 -7.41 9.53 10.81
CA GLU A 27 -6.73 10.79 10.50
C GLU A 27 -5.63 10.60 9.46
N PRO A 28 -5.52 11.48 8.44
CA PRO A 28 -4.47 11.37 7.43
C PRO A 28 -3.05 11.41 7.97
N ALA A 29 -2.79 12.21 9.01
CA ALA A 29 -1.47 12.27 9.64
C ALA A 29 -1.03 10.90 10.20
N GLN A 30 -1.96 10.21 10.88
CA GLN A 30 -1.70 8.87 11.42
C GLN A 30 -1.48 7.83 10.31
N MET A 31 -2.19 7.96 9.18
CA MET A 31 -1.96 7.11 8.00
C MET A 31 -0.53 7.29 7.48
N VAL A 32 -0.06 8.54 7.37
CA VAL A 32 1.32 8.84 6.95
C VAL A 32 2.34 8.21 7.91
N GLU A 33 2.14 8.38 9.23
CA GLU A 33 3.04 7.81 10.24
C GLU A 33 3.11 6.27 10.15
N VAL A 34 1.96 5.60 10.02
CA VAL A 34 1.91 4.14 9.92
C VAL A 34 2.59 3.66 8.64
N VAL A 35 2.29 4.29 7.50
CA VAL A 35 2.94 3.92 6.23
C VAL A 35 4.45 4.15 6.32
N LEU A 36 4.91 5.29 6.83
CA LEU A 36 6.36 5.55 7.01
C LEU A 36 7.03 4.60 7.99
N SER A 37 6.31 4.08 8.99
CA SER A 37 6.86 3.07 9.91
C SER A 37 7.18 1.73 9.22
N GLN A 38 6.45 1.40 8.15
CA GLN A 38 6.61 0.16 7.38
C GLN A 38 7.44 0.37 6.10
N THR A 39 7.39 1.56 5.53
CA THR A 39 8.12 1.96 4.34
C THR A 39 8.90 3.27 4.60
N PRO A 40 9.97 3.22 5.40
CA PRO A 40 10.77 4.41 5.70
C PRO A 40 11.34 5.07 4.44
N VAL A 41 11.75 6.33 4.56
CA VAL A 41 12.49 7.04 3.51
C VAL A 41 13.71 6.22 3.07
N GLY A 42 13.92 6.09 1.76
CA GLY A 42 14.96 5.27 1.14
C GLY A 42 14.52 3.85 0.76
N THR A 43 13.36 3.38 1.24
CA THR A 43 12.77 2.09 0.86
C THR A 43 12.57 2.02 -0.67
N PRO A 44 12.86 0.89 -1.34
CA PRO A 44 12.51 0.71 -2.75
C PRO A 44 11.03 0.93 -2.99
N VAL A 45 10.68 1.68 -4.03
CA VAL A 45 9.29 2.05 -4.29
C VAL A 45 8.41 0.82 -4.60
N ASP A 46 9.01 -0.23 -5.17
CA ASP A 46 8.35 -1.50 -5.46
C ASP A 46 7.93 -2.22 -4.17
N ASP A 47 8.78 -2.21 -3.13
CA ASP A 47 8.48 -2.79 -1.83
C ASP A 47 7.39 -2.00 -1.12
N ALA A 48 7.42 -0.67 -1.25
CA ALA A 48 6.41 0.21 -0.69
C ALA A 48 5.04 0.01 -1.37
N GLN A 49 5.02 -0.15 -2.69
CA GLN A 49 3.81 -0.51 -3.45
C GLN A 49 3.25 -1.85 -2.96
N GLN A 50 4.10 -2.87 -2.84
CA GLN A 50 3.68 -4.19 -2.41
C GLN A 50 3.12 -4.18 -0.98
N PHE A 51 3.70 -3.37 -0.09
CA PHE A 51 3.15 -3.15 1.24
C PHE A 51 1.73 -2.57 1.17
N MET A 52 1.51 -1.48 0.43
CA MET A 52 0.19 -0.87 0.30
C MET A 52 -0.86 -1.81 -0.32
N GLU A 53 -0.47 -2.60 -1.32
CA GLU A 53 -1.34 -3.59 -1.94
C GLU A 53 -1.74 -4.70 -0.96
N ARG A 54 -0.81 -5.16 -0.11
CA ARG A 54 -1.12 -6.12 0.99
C ARG A 54 -2.07 -5.51 2.01
N GLU A 55 -1.99 -4.20 2.23
CA GLU A 55 -2.93 -3.45 3.06
C GLU A 55 -4.31 -3.25 2.37
N GLY A 56 -4.49 -3.73 1.14
CA GLY A 56 -5.76 -3.69 0.41
C GLY A 56 -6.00 -2.39 -0.34
N PHE A 57 -4.96 -1.59 -0.57
CA PHE A 57 -5.03 -0.46 -1.51
C PHE A 57 -4.87 -0.95 -2.94
N SER A 58 -5.53 -0.27 -3.89
CA SER A 58 -5.23 -0.38 -5.30
C SER A 58 -4.20 0.69 -5.64
N CYS A 59 -3.04 0.28 -6.17
CA CYS A 59 -1.94 1.20 -6.46
C CYS A 59 -1.68 1.30 -7.97
N SER A 60 -1.34 2.50 -8.43
CA SER A 60 -0.97 2.80 -9.81
C SER A 60 0.20 3.78 -9.84
N ARG A 61 1.13 3.59 -10.77
CA ARG A 61 2.26 4.50 -10.95
C ARG A 61 1.80 5.73 -11.71
N SER A 62 2.10 6.91 -11.16
CA SER A 62 1.89 8.19 -11.80
C SER A 62 3.22 8.90 -11.96
N THR A 63 3.53 9.27 -13.19
CA THR A 63 4.76 9.97 -13.57
C THR A 63 4.39 11.37 -14.03
N ASN A 64 5.03 12.40 -13.47
CA ASN A 64 4.79 13.80 -13.83
C ASN A 64 3.31 14.23 -13.76
N GLN A 65 2.60 13.81 -12.71
CA GLN A 65 1.22 14.26 -12.46
C GLN A 65 1.21 15.19 -11.24
N PRO A 66 0.37 16.23 -11.22
CA PRO A 66 0.23 17.08 -10.04
C PRO A 66 -0.40 16.29 -8.88
N PHE A 67 0.12 16.47 -7.68
CA PHE A 67 -0.48 15.94 -6.45
C PHE A 67 -0.47 17.01 -5.36
N GLY A 68 -1.66 17.47 -4.96
CA GLY A 68 -1.79 18.64 -4.09
C GLY A 68 -1.15 19.89 -4.72
N ASP A 69 -0.29 20.58 -3.95
CA ASP A 69 0.39 21.81 -4.37
C ASP A 69 1.72 21.56 -5.11
N ARG A 70 2.04 20.32 -5.50
CA ARG A 70 3.34 19.97 -6.10
C ARG A 70 3.28 19.78 -7.60
N GLU A 71 4.22 20.42 -8.28
CA GLU A 71 4.43 20.28 -9.72
C GLU A 71 5.33 19.06 -10.02
N ASN A 72 4.79 18.08 -10.76
CA ASN A 72 5.50 16.93 -11.35
C ASN A 72 6.27 15.97 -10.40
N PRO A 73 5.74 15.55 -9.24
CA PRO A 73 6.34 14.42 -8.53
C PRO A 73 6.23 13.11 -9.33
N ASN A 74 7.21 12.23 -9.16
CA ASN A 74 7.03 10.81 -9.44
C ASN A 74 6.45 10.17 -8.18
N TYR A 75 5.28 9.54 -8.30
CA TYR A 75 4.63 8.92 -7.15
C TYR A 75 3.85 7.67 -7.53
N ILE A 76 3.66 6.82 -6.53
CA ILE A 76 2.66 5.77 -6.59
C ILE A 76 1.40 6.29 -5.93
N TYR A 77 0.32 6.33 -6.69
CA TYR A 77 -1.01 6.65 -6.19
C TYR A 77 -1.69 5.38 -5.72
N CYS A 78 -2.08 5.33 -4.46
CA CYS A 78 -2.77 4.21 -3.85
C CYS A 78 -4.11 4.68 -3.29
N ASP A 79 -5.21 4.01 -3.64
CA ASP A 79 -6.52 4.32 -3.08
C ASP A 79 -7.24 3.09 -2.52
N ARG A 80 -8.03 3.33 -1.48
CA ARG A 80 -8.85 2.31 -0.82
C ARG A 80 -10.13 2.95 -0.34
N SER A 81 -11.27 2.29 -0.56
CA SER A 81 -12.55 2.73 -0.02
C SER A 81 -13.02 1.79 1.08
N GLU A 82 -13.54 2.34 2.17
CA GLU A 82 -14.00 1.62 3.34
C GLU A 82 -15.38 2.14 3.76
N GLY A 83 -16.34 1.25 4.03
CA GLY A 83 -17.70 1.63 4.45
C GLY A 83 -18.78 0.82 3.74
N PHE A 84 -20.05 1.20 3.95
CA PHE A 84 -21.21 0.52 3.34
C PHE A 84 -22.13 1.48 2.59
N LEU A 85 -22.71 2.49 3.27
CA LEU A 85 -23.58 3.50 2.65
C LEU A 85 -22.84 4.81 2.33
N VAL A 86 -21.94 5.22 3.24
CA VAL A 86 -20.99 6.31 3.03
C VAL A 86 -19.63 5.67 3.05
N LEU A 87 -18.86 5.86 1.98
CA LEU A 87 -17.52 5.31 1.85
C LEU A 87 -16.51 6.37 2.26
N ARG A 88 -15.62 6.04 3.20
CA ARG A 88 -14.38 6.77 3.39
C ARG A 88 -13.42 6.32 2.29
N ARG A 89 -13.00 7.24 1.43
CA ARG A 89 -11.97 6.99 0.43
C ARG A 89 -10.64 7.52 0.95
N TRP A 90 -9.67 6.62 1.07
CA TRP A 90 -8.28 6.94 1.29
C TRP A 90 -7.57 7.17 -0.04
N GLN A 91 -6.71 8.18 -0.07
CA GLN A 91 -5.82 8.45 -1.19
C GLN A 91 -4.43 8.69 -0.60
N VAL A 92 -3.48 7.85 -0.98
CA VAL A 92 -2.10 7.90 -0.49
C VAL A 92 -1.18 8.06 -1.69
N ALA A 93 -0.27 9.02 -1.64
CA ALA A 93 0.80 9.16 -2.61
C ALA A 93 2.14 8.86 -1.95
N ILE A 94 2.83 7.85 -2.48
CA ILE A 94 4.23 7.55 -2.12
C ILE A 94 5.11 8.25 -3.14
N VAL A 95 5.67 9.40 -2.75
CA VAL A 95 6.57 10.17 -3.61
C VAL A 95 7.94 9.50 -3.60
N HIS A 96 8.54 9.38 -4.78
CA HIS A 96 9.83 8.71 -4.92
C HIS A 96 10.79 9.44 -5.85
N GLN A 97 12.08 9.26 -5.59
CA GLN A 97 13.18 9.70 -6.43
C GLN A 97 14.13 8.52 -6.64
N ASP A 98 14.58 8.30 -7.88
CA ASP A 98 15.48 7.21 -8.24
C ASP A 98 15.00 5.82 -7.75
N GLY A 99 13.68 5.61 -7.81
CA GLY A 99 13.03 4.36 -7.38
C GLY A 99 12.97 4.16 -5.87
N ARG A 100 13.20 5.21 -5.06
CA ARG A 100 13.18 5.15 -3.59
C ARG A 100 12.22 6.16 -2.98
N VAL A 101 11.52 5.75 -1.92
CA VAL A 101 10.60 6.60 -1.17
C VAL A 101 11.35 7.82 -0.63
N VAL A 102 10.83 9.02 -0.89
CA VAL A 102 11.31 10.27 -0.27
C VAL A 102 10.27 10.87 0.65
N GLU A 103 8.99 10.57 0.43
CA GLU A 103 7.89 11.11 1.21
C GLU A 103 6.60 10.31 1.01
N VAL A 104 5.71 10.40 1.99
CA VAL A 104 4.35 9.85 1.93
C VAL A 104 3.36 10.97 2.24
N LEU A 105 2.33 11.08 1.40
CA LEU A 105 1.21 11.99 1.57
C LEU A 105 -0.07 11.18 1.66
N ALA A 106 -0.98 11.57 2.54
CA ALA A 106 -2.29 10.95 2.63
C ALA A 106 -3.39 12.01 2.70
N SER A 107 -4.51 11.71 2.07
CA SER A 107 -5.76 12.43 2.22
C SER A 107 -6.91 11.42 2.36
N THR A 108 -8.02 11.91 2.92
CA THR A 108 -9.25 11.14 2.99
C THR A 108 -10.44 12.04 2.70
N GLY A 109 -11.51 11.44 2.17
CA GLY A 109 -12.78 12.09 1.93
C GLY A 109 -13.93 11.11 2.07
N LEU A 110 -15.13 11.64 2.25
CA LEU A 110 -16.36 10.86 2.21
C LEU A 110 -16.92 10.88 0.79
N VAL A 111 -17.30 9.71 0.29
CA VAL A 111 -17.92 9.52 -1.01
C VAL A 111 -19.29 8.89 -0.76
N GLY A 112 -20.35 9.57 -1.22
CA GLY A 112 -21.71 9.03 -1.24
C GLY A 112 -21.99 8.30 -2.55
N LEU A 113 -22.95 7.37 -2.50
CA LEU A 113 -23.57 6.79 -3.68
C LEU A 113 -24.52 7.78 -4.36
#